data_AF-A0A1X7VS99-F1
#
_entry.id   AF-A0A1X7VS99-F1
#
_cell.length_a   1.000
_cell.length_b   1.000
_cell.length_c   1.000
_cell.angle_alpha   90.00
_cell.angle_beta   90.00
_cell.angle_gamma   90.00
#
_symmetry.space_group_name_H-M   'P 1'
#
loop_
_entity.id
_entity.type
_entity.pdbx_description
1 polymer ?
#
loop_
_entity_poly.entity_id
_entity_poly.type
_entity_poly.pdbx_seq_one_letter_code
_entity_poly.pdbx_strand_id
1 'polypeptide(L)' 'MRRNENRLFISFIKQHNAVTSSSIARWLRTTLEEAGIDSVFGAHSIRGASASAAARGGVTLREILEAASW' A
#
# COMPACT_ATOMS: atom_id res chain seq x y z
N MET A 1 -11.46 23.06 5.93
CA MET A 1 -10.09 23.60 5.84
C MET A 1 -9.13 22.55 6.41
N ARG A 2 -8.15 22.08 5.62
CA ARG A 2 -7.08 21.20 6.12
C ARG A 2 -6.27 22.00 7.14
N ARG A 3 -6.10 21.50 8.35
CA ARG A 3 -5.40 22.22 9.42
C ARG A 3 -3.88 22.04 9.25
N ASN A 4 -3.31 22.67 8.23
CA ASN A 4 -1.87 22.63 7.91
C ASN A 4 -1.29 21.20 7.71
N GLU A 5 -2.11 20.26 7.23
CA GLU A 5 -1.69 18.88 6.95
C GLU A 5 -1.33 18.74 5.47
N ASN A 6 -0.07 18.35 5.20
CA ASN A 6 0.51 18.24 3.86
C ASN A 6 0.57 16.79 3.33
N ARG A 7 0.17 15.81 4.13
CA ARG A 7 0.09 14.42 3.67
C ARG A 7 -1.02 14.21 2.65
N LEU A 8 -0.78 13.29 1.72
CA LEU A 8 -1.73 12.93 0.66
C LEU A 8 -3.02 12.34 1.25
N PHE A 9 -2.89 11.42 2.21
CA PHE A 9 -4.02 10.77 2.87
C PHE A 9 -4.37 11.46 4.19
N ILE A 10 -5.58 12.01 4.26
CA ILE A 10 -6.12 12.72 5.42
C ILE A 10 -7.44 12.10 5.87
N SER A 11 -7.72 12.18 7.16
CA SER A 11 -8.98 11.74 7.75
C SER A 11 -10.11 12.69 7.37
N PHE A 12 -11.30 12.14 7.11
CA PHE A 12 -12.52 12.94 6.97
C PHE A 12 -13.06 13.41 8.33
N ILE A 13 -12.62 12.81 9.43
CA ILE A 13 -13.00 13.18 10.79
C ILE A 13 -12.29 14.49 11.15
N LYS A 14 -13.04 15.51 11.59
CA LYS A 14 -12.48 16.76 12.13
C LYS A 14 -11.52 16.42 13.28
N GLN A 15 -10.28 16.90 13.33
CA GLN A 15 -9.70 18.08 12.67
C GLN A 15 -9.04 17.83 11.29
N HIS A 16 -9.31 16.71 10.63
CA HIS A 16 -8.74 16.31 9.33
C HIS A 16 -7.23 16.05 9.34
N ASN A 17 -6.77 15.38 10.40
CA ASN A 17 -5.37 14.99 10.55
C ASN A 17 -4.99 13.91 9.52
N ALA A 18 -3.68 13.72 9.28
CA ALA A 18 -3.21 12.59 8.49
C ALA A 18 -3.68 11.24 9.04
N VAL A 19 -3.99 10.32 8.13
CA VAL A 19 -4.23 8.93 8.51
C VAL A 19 -2.91 8.24 8.84
N THR A 20 -2.98 7.23 9.70
CA THR A 20 -1.82 6.43 10.10
C THR A 20 -1.53 5.32 9.10
N SER A 21 -0.31 4.78 9.13
CA SER A 21 0.04 3.56 8.38
C SER A 21 -0.90 2.39 8.72
N SER A 22 -1.33 2.26 9.99
CA SER A 22 -2.29 1.25 10.41
C SER A 22 -3.67 1.41 9.77
N SER A 23 -4.10 2.65 9.48
CA SER A 23 -5.37 2.90 8.79
C SER A 23 -5.29 2.43 7.34
N ILE A 24 -4.21 2.78 6.64
CA ILE A 24 -3.96 2.35 5.26
C ILE A 24 -3.83 0.82 5.18
N ALA A 25 -3.10 0.21 6.11
CA ALA A 25 -2.95 -1.25 6.17
C ALA A 25 -4.29 -1.97 6.41
N ARG A 26 -5.21 -1.36 7.16
CA ARG A 26 -6.58 -1.89 7.32
C ARG A 26 -7.37 -1.79 6.03
N TRP A 27 -7.34 -0.65 5.35
CA TRP A 27 -8.01 -0.51 4.05
C TRP A 27 -7.53 -1.57 3.05
N LEU A 28 -6.20 -1.78 2.95
CA LEU A 28 -5.64 -2.83 2.08
C LEU A 28 -6.17 -4.23 2.43
N ARG A 29 -6.21 -4.60 3.72
CA ARG A 29 -6.76 -5.89 4.14
C ARG A 29 -8.25 -6.03 3.82
N THR A 30 -9.04 -5.02 4.15
CA THR A 30 -10.48 -5.02 3.84
C THR A 30 -10.72 -5.16 2.34
N THR A 31 -9.97 -4.45 1.50
CA THR A 31 -10.08 -4.59 0.04
C THR A 31 -9.71 -5.99 -0.45
N LEU A 32 -8.71 -6.65 0.15
CA LEU A 32 -8.36 -8.03 -0.18
C LEU A 32 -9.46 -9.01 0.26
N GLU A 33 -9.99 -8.85 1.47
CA GLU A 33 -11.08 -9.66 2.01
C GLU A 33 -12.36 -9.52 1.15
N GLU A 34 -12.70 -8.30 0.73
CA GLU A 34 -13.80 -8.02 -0.20
C GLU A 34 -13.61 -8.69 -1.57
N ALA A 35 -12.36 -8.89 -2.00
CA ALA A 35 -12.01 -9.63 -3.21
C ALA A 35 -11.97 -11.16 -2.99
N GLY A 36 -12.30 -11.66 -1.80
CA GLY A 36 -12.24 -13.08 -1.46
C GLY A 36 -10.81 -13.59 -1.23
N ILE A 37 -9.84 -12.69 -1.03
CA ILE A 37 -8.45 -13.02 -0.75
C ILE A 37 -8.26 -13.10 0.76
N ASP A 38 -7.58 -14.15 1.23
CA ASP A 38 -7.36 -14.40 2.65
C ASP A 38 -6.56 -13.28 3.34
N SER A 39 -6.96 -12.96 4.57
CA SER A 39 -6.33 -12.00 5.49
C SER A 39 -4.85 -12.23 5.81
N VAL A 40 -4.30 -13.41 5.51
CA VAL A 40 -2.86 -13.69 5.51
C VAL A 40 -2.09 -12.74 4.56
N PHE A 41 -2.75 -12.24 3.51
CA PHE A 41 -2.19 -11.26 2.61
C PHE A 41 -2.44 -9.82 3.10
N GLY A 42 -1.41 -8.98 2.98
CA GLY A 42 -1.52 -7.57 3.37
C GLY A 42 -0.48 -6.70 2.67
N ALA A 43 -0.24 -5.50 3.22
CA ALA A 43 0.63 -4.50 2.61
C ALA A 43 2.02 -5.04 2.20
N HIS A 44 2.63 -5.89 3.03
CA HIS A 44 3.95 -6.46 2.74
C HIS A 44 3.90 -7.51 1.62
N SER A 45 2.86 -8.34 1.59
CA SER A 45 2.67 -9.36 0.55
C SER A 45 2.47 -8.73 -0.83
N ILE A 46 1.81 -7.56 -0.90
CA ILE A 46 1.62 -6.81 -2.16
C ILE A 46 2.98 -6.39 -2.77
N ARG A 47 3.94 -5.97 -1.95
CA ARG A 47 5.29 -5.62 -2.45
C ARG A 47 5.97 -6.83 -3.11
N GLY A 48 5.93 -7.99 -2.46
CA GLY A 48 6.47 -9.23 -3.02
C GLY A 48 5.73 -9.69 -4.28
N ALA A 49 4.40 -9.56 -4.30
CA ALA A 49 3.58 -9.88 -5.46
C ALA A 49 3.89 -8.97 -6.66
N SER A 50 4.08 -7.67 -6.43
CA SER A 50 4.47 -6.69 -7.45
C SER A 50 5.84 -7.01 -8.05
N ALA A 51 6.84 -7.29 -7.23
CA ALA A 51 8.17 -7.69 -7.71
C ALA A 51 8.11 -9.00 -8.51
N SER A 52 7.33 -9.99 -8.04
CA SER A 52 7.11 -11.25 -8.75
C SER A 52 6.41 -11.03 -10.09
N ALA A 53 5.43 -10.13 -10.17
CA ALA A 53 4.76 -9.77 -11.41
C ALA A 53 5.70 -9.08 -12.40
N ALA A 54 6.54 -8.15 -11.94
CA ALA A 54 7.56 -7.50 -12.77
C ALA A 54 8.57 -8.51 -13.34
N ALA A 55 9.04 -9.46 -12.50
CA ALA A 55 9.93 -10.52 -12.96
C ALA A 55 9.28 -11.41 -14.03
N ARG A 56 8.01 -11.81 -13.83
CA ARG A 56 7.24 -12.54 -14.86
C ARG A 56 7.02 -11.71 -16.13
N GLY A 57 6.97 -10.40 -16.01
CA GLY A 57 6.88 -9.44 -17.12
C GLY A 57 8.22 -9.17 -17.83
N GLY A 58 9.31 -9.82 -17.42
CA GLY A 58 10.62 -9.65 -18.06
C GLY A 58 11.40 -8.40 -17.64
N VAL A 59 10.94 -7.68 -16.61
CA VAL A 59 11.69 -6.54 -16.04
C VAL A 59 12.99 -7.05 -15.43
N THR A 60 14.09 -6.32 -15.63
CA THR A 60 15.39 -6.77 -15.15
C THR A 60 15.43 -6.78 -13.61
N LEU A 61 16.22 -7.69 -13.03
CA LEU A 61 16.41 -7.74 -11.58
C LEU A 61 16.84 -6.38 -11.03
N ARG A 62 17.77 -5.70 -11.72
CA ARG A 62 18.27 -4.39 -11.32
C ARG A 62 17.14 -3.37 -11.19
N GLU A 63 16.28 -3.25 -12.20
CA GLU A 63 15.15 -2.32 -12.19
C GLU A 63 14.14 -2.66 -11.09
N ILE A 64 13.90 -3.96 -10.84
CA ILE A 64 13.02 -4.39 -9.74
C ILE A 64 13.62 -4.00 -8.39
N LEU A 65 14.91 -4.24 -8.16
CA LEU A 65 15.58 -3.86 -6.91
C LEU A 65 15.54 -2.34 -6.69
N GLU A 66 15.81 -1.57 -7.74
CA GLU A 66 15.76 -0.11 -7.71
C GLU A 66 14.36 0.41 -7.40
N ALA A 67 13.33 -0.08 -8.11
CA ALA A 67 11.94 0.33 -7.89
C ALA A 67 11.39 -0.12 -6.53
N ALA A 68 11.84 -1.28 -6.03
CA ALA A 68 11.46 -1.76 -4.72
C ALA A 68 12.21 -1.05 -3.58
N SER A 69 13.26 -0.27 -3.86
CA SER A 69 14.19 0.27 -2.86
C SER A 69 14.75 -0.84 -1.96
N TRP A 70 15.23 -1.92 -2.60
CA TRP A 70 15.91 -3.04 -1.94
C TRP A 70 17.40 -2.81 -1.76
#